data_AF-A0A1H1XU88-F1
#
_entry.id   AF-A0A1H1XU88-F1
#
_cell.length_a   1.000
_cell.length_b   1.000
_cell.length_c   1.000
_cell.angle_alpha   90.00
_cell.angle_beta   90.00
_cell.angle_gamma   90.00
#
_symmetry.space_group_name_H-M   'P 1'
#
loop_
_entity.id
_entity.type
_entity.pdbx_description
1 polymer ?
#
loop_
_entity_poly.entity_id
_entity_poly.type
_entity_poly.pdbx_seq_one_letter_code
_entity_poly.pdbx_strand_id
1 'polypeptide(L)'
;MRRNAPTHLIALMFAALALSACAARNQVPVSSSGDDDDAFCRANNVQVGSSEYIACRKDRDTERSNATARADRRQRDLGEYMMNHPDHP
;
A
#
# COMPACT_ATOMS: atom_id res chain seq x y z
N MET A 1 -18.17 -46.58 6.88
CA MET A 1 -17.58 -45.23 7.06
C MET A 1 -16.57 -44.97 5.95
N ARG A 2 -16.92 -44.25 4.86
CA ARG A 2 -15.95 -43.78 3.83
C ARG A 2 -16.64 -43.08 2.65
N ARG A 3 -17.18 -41.86 2.81
CA ARG A 3 -17.55 -40.98 1.68
C ARG A 3 -17.41 -39.46 1.95
N ASN A 4 -16.78 -39.03 3.04
CA ASN A 4 -16.80 -37.60 3.40
C ASN A 4 -15.42 -36.91 3.31
N ALA A 5 -14.32 -37.67 3.30
CA ALA A 5 -12.96 -37.13 3.24
C ALA A 5 -12.69 -36.19 2.05
N PRO A 6 -13.06 -36.52 0.79
CA PRO A 6 -12.82 -35.60 -0.34
C PRO A 6 -13.67 -34.34 -0.24
N THR A 7 -14.90 -34.44 0.26
CA THR A 7 -15.80 -33.31 0.46
C THR A 7 -15.27 -32.33 1.51
N HIS A 8 -14.68 -32.85 2.60
CA HIS A 8 -14.04 -32.02 3.62
C HIS A 8 -12.79 -31.31 3.10
N LEU A 9 -11.98 -31.97 2.26
CA LEU A 9 -10.80 -31.35 1.65
C LEU A 9 -11.18 -30.23 0.67
N ILE A 10 -12.24 -30.43 -0.12
CA ILE A 10 -12.76 -29.38 -1.02
C ILE A 10 -13.29 -28.20 -0.21
N ALA A 11 -14.05 -28.44 0.85
CA ALA A 11 -14.56 -27.39 1.71
C ALA A 11 -13.44 -26.59 2.39
N LEU A 12 -12.36 -27.27 2.84
CA LEU A 12 -11.19 -26.62 3.41
C LEU A 12 -10.44 -25.75 2.39
N MET A 13 -10.29 -26.22 1.15
CA MET A 13 -9.66 -25.42 0.08
C MET A 13 -10.46 -24.15 -0.23
N PHE A 14 -11.80 -24.26 -0.33
CA PHE A 14 -12.65 -23.08 -0.52
C PHE A 14 -12.57 -22.10 0.66
N ALA A 15 -12.56 -22.61 1.90
CA ALA A 15 -12.39 -21.78 3.07
C ALA A 15 -11.03 -21.06 3.08
N ALA A 16 -9.94 -21.75 2.73
CA ALA A 16 -8.61 -21.16 2.65
C ALA A 16 -8.52 -20.07 1.57
N LEU A 17 -9.10 -20.30 0.39
CA LEU A 17 -9.16 -19.31 -0.69
C LEU A 17 -9.97 -18.07 -0.27
N ALA A 18 -11.14 -18.26 0.34
CA ALA A 18 -11.97 -17.16 0.84
C ALA A 18 -11.25 -16.35 1.94
N LEU A 19 -10.54 -17.00 2.86
CA LEU A 19 -9.74 -16.32 3.89
C LEU A 19 -8.54 -15.58 3.30
N SER A 20 -7.90 -16.12 2.25
CA SER A 20 -6.77 -15.46 1.59
C SER A 20 -7.16 -14.13 0.93
N ALA A 21 -8.38 -14.04 0.39
CA ALA A 21 -8.91 -12.81 -0.17
C ALA A 21 -9.13 -11.73 0.91
N CYS A 22 -9.53 -12.13 2.11
CA CYS A 22 -9.64 -11.22 3.26
C CYS A 22 -8.26 -10.78 3.76
N ALA A 23 -7.25 -11.66 3.75
CA ALA A 23 -5.88 -11.32 4.15
C ALA A 23 -5.25 -10.28 3.21
N ALA A 24 -5.52 -10.35 1.89
CA ALA A 24 -5.07 -9.34 0.93
C ALA A 24 -5.67 -7.95 1.20
N ARG A 25 -6.82 -7.87 1.89
CA ARG A 25 -7.52 -6.63 2.21
C ARG A 25 -7.00 -5.93 3.47
N ASN A 26 -6.17 -6.62 4.26
CA ASN A 26 -5.37 -6.04 5.34
C ASN A 26 -4.02 -5.51 4.86
N GLN A 27 -3.81 -5.37 3.54
CA GLN A 27 -2.77 -4.46 3.06
C GLN A 27 -3.12 -3.09 3.60
N VAL A 28 -2.40 -2.72 4.66
CA VAL A 28 -2.40 -1.39 5.26
C VAL A 28 -2.36 -0.43 4.07
N PRO A 29 -3.39 0.42 3.89
CA PRO A 29 -3.38 1.39 2.80
C PRO A 29 -2.00 2.05 2.78
N VAL A 30 -1.41 2.29 1.60
CA VAL A 30 -0.11 3.01 1.55
C VAL A 30 -0.19 4.35 2.30
N SER A 31 -1.40 4.91 2.44
CA SER A 31 -1.72 6.07 3.29
C SER A 31 -1.76 5.81 4.81
N SER A 32 -2.00 4.58 5.24
CA SER A 32 -1.94 4.12 6.64
C SER A 32 -0.56 3.58 7.02
N SER A 33 0.25 3.17 6.06
CA SER A 33 1.70 3.03 6.18
C SER A 33 2.32 4.41 6.13
N GLY A 34 1.86 5.33 6.99
CA GLY A 34 2.57 6.57 7.24
C GLY A 34 3.95 6.18 7.73
N ASP A 35 4.87 5.98 6.78
CA ASP A 35 6.26 5.61 7.00
C ASP A 35 6.72 6.54 8.10
N ASP A 36 6.89 5.98 9.29
CA ASP A 36 7.31 6.72 10.44
C ASP A 36 8.72 7.19 10.08
N ASP A 37 8.83 8.43 9.57
CA ASP A 37 10.10 8.98 9.07
C ASP A 37 11.14 8.97 10.20
N ASP A 38 10.70 9.04 11.45
CA ASP A 38 11.54 8.82 12.62
C ASP A 38 12.02 7.36 12.71
N ALA A 39 11.14 6.36 12.58
CA ALA A 39 11.58 4.95 12.47
C ALA A 39 12.51 4.72 11.27
N PHE A 40 12.25 5.32 10.11
CA PHE A 40 13.11 5.22 8.94
C PHE A 40 14.50 5.80 9.21
N CYS A 41 14.56 7.03 9.72
CA CYS A 41 15.84 7.68 10.00
C CYS A 41 16.62 6.96 11.11
N ARG A 42 15.94 6.47 12.17
CA ARG A 42 16.57 5.64 13.20
C ARG A 42 17.08 4.30 12.66
N ALA A 43 16.32 3.63 11.79
CA ALA A 43 16.74 2.37 11.17
C ALA A 43 17.99 2.54 10.28
N ASN A 44 18.21 3.75 9.76
CA ASN A 44 19.42 4.12 9.01
C ASN A 44 20.56 4.63 9.91
N ASN A 45 20.51 4.35 11.22
CA ASN A 45 21.51 4.76 12.22
C ASN A 45 21.71 6.28 12.32
N VAL A 46 20.70 7.06 11.95
CA VAL A 46 20.77 8.52 12.08
C VAL A 46 20.35 8.93 13.48
N GLN A 47 21.27 9.57 14.22
CA GLN A 47 21.07 9.89 15.63
C GLN A 47 19.98 10.98 15.81
N VAL A 48 18.96 10.69 16.60
CA VAL A 48 17.89 11.66 16.94
C VAL A 48 18.49 12.94 17.51
N GLY A 49 18.08 14.09 16.95
CA GLY A 49 18.54 15.42 17.36
C GLY A 49 19.82 15.90 16.67
N SER A 50 20.47 15.04 15.86
CA SER A 50 21.59 15.46 14.99
C SER A 50 21.11 16.27 13.78
N SER A 51 22.02 16.98 13.14
CA SER A 51 21.71 17.72 11.90
C SER A 51 21.32 16.78 10.75
N GLU A 52 21.92 15.60 10.74
CA GLU A 52 21.71 14.50 9.80
C GLU A 52 20.32 13.92 9.96
N TYR A 53 19.81 13.83 11.19
CA TYR A 53 18.44 13.37 11.47
C TYR A 53 17.40 14.35 10.96
N ILE A 54 17.63 15.66 11.14
CA ILE A 54 16.76 16.71 10.59
C ILE A 54 16.77 16.65 9.05
N ALA A 55 17.94 16.49 8.44
CA ALA A 55 18.07 16.35 6.98
C ALA A 55 17.33 15.12 6.46
N CYS A 56 17.55 13.95 7.07
CA CYS A 56 16.89 12.69 6.71
C CYS A 56 15.35 12.84 6.72
N ARG A 57 14.80 13.44 7.78
CA ARG A 57 13.35 13.65 7.86
C ARG A 57 12.83 14.63 6.81
N LYS A 58 13.59 15.67 6.49
CA LYS A 58 13.22 16.64 5.45
C LYS A 58 13.25 16.02 4.05
N ASP A 59 14.23 15.18 3.77
CA ASP A 59 14.34 14.48 2.49
C ASP A 59 13.16 13.51 2.31
N ARG A 60 12.81 12.79 3.38
CA ARG A 60 11.62 11.93 3.42
C ARG A 60 10.31 12.67 3.21
N ASP A 61 10.15 13.85 3.83
CA ASP A 61 8.99 14.70 3.59
C ASP A 61 8.90 15.17 2.13
N THR A 62 10.05 15.50 1.54
CA THR A 62 10.15 15.88 0.12
C THR A 62 9.79 14.72 -0.80
N GLU A 63 10.29 13.51 -0.53
CA GLU A 63 9.95 12.29 -1.28
C GLU A 63 8.44 12.01 -1.23
N ARG A 64 7.83 12.15 -0.05
CA ARG A 64 6.39 11.99 0.16
C ARG A 64 5.60 13.00 -0.66
N SER A 65 5.96 14.28 -0.57
CA SER A 65 5.34 15.35 -1.36
C SER A 65 5.43 15.08 -2.87
N ASN A 66 6.61 14.64 -3.34
CA ASN A 66 6.82 14.27 -4.75
C ASN A 66 5.99 13.05 -5.19
N ALA A 67 5.77 12.07 -4.31
CA ALA A 67 4.91 10.93 -4.57
C ALA A 67 3.45 11.35 -4.70
N THR A 68 2.94 12.19 -3.79
CA THR A 68 1.59 12.74 -3.85
C THR A 68 1.39 13.56 -5.12
N ALA A 69 2.33 14.45 -5.46
CA ALA A 69 2.24 15.26 -6.67
C ALA A 69 2.21 14.41 -7.95
N ARG A 70 2.91 13.26 -7.98
CA ARG A 70 2.81 12.30 -9.08
C ARG A 70 1.44 11.64 -9.15
N ALA A 71 0.89 11.20 -8.02
CA ALA A 71 -0.45 10.61 -7.96
C ALA A 71 -1.52 11.61 -8.44
N ASP A 72 -1.46 12.86 -7.98
CA ASP A 72 -2.39 13.92 -8.38
C ASP A 72 -2.33 14.23 -9.88
N ARG A 73 -1.12 14.22 -10.47
CA ARG A 73 -0.98 14.35 -11.94
C ARG A 73 -1.67 13.20 -12.65
N ARG A 74 -1.44 11.96 -12.21
CA ARG A 74 -2.08 10.77 -12.83
C ARG A 74 -3.61 10.81 -12.73
N GLN A 75 -4.15 11.27 -11.61
CA GLN A 75 -5.60 11.42 -11.44
C GLN A 75 -6.17 12.47 -12.41
N ARG A 76 -5.49 13.60 -12.58
CA ARG A 76 -5.87 14.62 -13.55
C ARG A 76 -5.78 14.13 -14.99
N ASP A 77 -4.67 13.46 -15.35
CA ASP A 77 -4.48 12.90 -16.68
C ASP A 77 -5.59 11.89 -17.03
N LEU A 78 -5.99 11.05 -16.07
CA LEU A 78 -7.10 10.11 -16.24
C LEU A 78 -8.43 10.85 -16.42
N GLY A 79 -8.71 11.85 -15.58
CA GLY A 79 -9.93 12.66 -15.71
C GLY A 79 -10.02 13.36 -17.07
N GLU A 80 -8.92 13.94 -17.53
CA GLU A 80 -8.82 14.56 -18.85
C GLU A 80 -9.03 13.53 -19.97
N TYR A 81 -8.43 12.35 -19.85
CA TYR A 81 -8.64 11.27 -20.80
C TYR A 81 -10.11 10.88 -20.90
N MET A 82 -10.78 10.65 -19.77
CA MET A 82 -12.20 10.27 -19.72
C MET A 82 -13.12 11.36 -20.28
N MET A 83 -12.80 12.63 -20.03
CA MET A 83 -13.57 13.76 -20.57
C MET A 83 -13.47 13.85 -22.09
N ASN A 84 -12.31 13.49 -22.65
CA ASN A 84 -12.08 13.46 -24.10
C ASN A 84 -12.49 12.13 -24.76
N HIS A 85 -12.76 11.08 -23.99
CA HIS A 85 -13.18 9.76 -24.47
C HIS A 85 -14.44 9.28 -23.72
N PRO A 86 -15.59 9.97 -23.85
CA PRO A 86 -16.78 9.72 -23.04
C PRO A 86 -17.44 8.36 -23.32
N ASP A 87 -17.11 7.72 -24.44
CA ASP A 87 -17.56 6.39 -24.85
C ASP A 87 -16.69 5.25 -24.32
N HIS A 88 -15.56 5.57 -23.67
CA HIS A 88 -14.64 4.62 -23.08
C HIS A 88 -14.36 4.96 -21.61
N PRO A 89 -14.91 4.19 -20.65
CA PRO A 89 -14.57 4.34 -19.23
C PRO A 89 -13.13 3.89 -18.93
#